data_AF-A0A2V8H8F2-F1
#
_entry.id   AF-A0A2V8H8F2-F1
#
_cell.length_a   1.000
_cell.length_b   1.000
_cell.length_c   1.000
_cell.angle_alpha   90.00
_cell.angle_beta   90.00
_cell.angle_gamma   90.00
#
_symmetry.space_group_name_H-M   'P 1'
#
loop_
_entity.id
_entity.type
_entity.pdbx_description
1 polymer ?
#
loop_
_entity_poly.entity_id
_entity_poly.type
_entity_poly.pdbx_seq_one_letter_code
_entity_poly.pdbx_strand_id
1 'polypeptide(L)' 'MKILFSVGSFGFLRNFEPALRLLAEHGHDLHLVADRKDSVGGARTLDLLLRDYPERIRYSYAPSRKDSRWQPLAT' A
#
# COMPACT_ATOMS: atom_id res chain seq x y z
N MET A 1 8.72 13.61 6.88
CA MET A 1 7.34 14.07 6.60
C MET A 1 6.39 12.90 6.73
N LYS A 2 5.09 13.13 6.94
CA LYS A 2 4.07 12.07 6.96
C LYS A 2 3.44 11.94 5.58
N ILE A 3 3.47 10.75 4.99
CA ILE A 3 3.01 10.48 3.63
C ILE A 3 1.97 9.36 3.66
N LEU A 4 0.80 9.60 3.07
CA LEU A 4 -0.20 8.57 2.81
C LEU A 4 -0.03 8.06 1.38
N PHE A 5 0.16 6.75 1.22
CA PHE A 5 0.26 6.11 -0.09
C PHE A 5 -0.92 5.14 -0.27
N SER A 6 -1.83 5.46 -1.18
CA SER A 6 -3.05 4.69 -1.42
C SER A 6 -2.97 3.89 -2.71
N VAL A 7 -3.34 2.62 -2.64
CA VAL A 7 -3.36 1.68 -3.77
C VAL A 7 -4.65 0.87 -3.78
N GLY A 8 -5.05 0.34 -4.94
CA GLY A 8 -6.23 -0.53 -5.03
C GLY A 8 -6.06 -1.87 -4.30
N SER A 9 -4.83 -2.37 -4.22
CA SER A 9 -4.42 -3.54 -3.44
C SER A 9 -2.92 -3.48 -3.17
N PHE A 10 -2.43 -4.22 -2.17
CA PHE A 10 -1.00 -4.19 -1.81
C PHE A 10 -0.11 -4.87 -2.85
N GLY A 11 -0.66 -5.69 -3.74
CA GLY A 11 0.03 -6.26 -4.90
C GLY A 11 0.63 -5.22 -5.84
N PHE A 12 0.06 -4.01 -5.89
CA PHE A 12 0.61 -2.92 -6.68
C PHE A 12 1.88 -2.29 -6.08
N LEU A 13 2.19 -2.53 -4.80
CA LEU A 13 3.38 -1.98 -4.16
C LEU A 13 4.68 -2.43 -4.84
N ARG A 14 4.70 -3.59 -5.49
CA ARG A 14 5.86 -4.07 -6.29
C ARG A 14 6.33 -3.07 -7.34
N ASN A 15 5.45 -2.20 -7.83
CA ASN A 15 5.77 -1.20 -8.84
C ASN A 15 6.41 0.06 -8.23
N PHE A 16 6.28 0.23 -6.91
CA PHE A 16 6.69 1.45 -6.19
C PHE A 16 7.73 1.15 -5.11
N GLU A 17 8.14 -0.10 -4.93
CA GLU A 17 9.06 -0.51 -3.86
C GLU A 17 10.31 0.36 -3.78
N PRO A 18 11.07 0.64 -4.87
CA PRO A 18 12.26 1.48 -4.77
C PRO A 18 11.98 2.89 -4.25
N ALA A 19 10.85 3.49 -4.66
CA ALA A 19 10.45 4.82 -4.21
C ALA A 19 10.04 4.80 -2.72
N LEU A 20 9.31 3.78 -2.28
CA LEU A 20 8.90 3.64 -0.88
C LEU A 20 10.10 3.46 0.05
N ARG A 21 11.10 2.67 -0.38
CA ARG A 21 12.38 2.51 0.32
C ARG A 21 13.13 3.83 0.42
N LEU A 22 13.29 4.52 -0.70
CA LEU A 22 13.98 5.80 -0.74
C LEU A 22 13.33 6.82 0.21
N LEU A 23 12.00 6.92 0.21
CA LEU A 23 11.28 7.83 1.11
C LEU A 23 11.50 7.47 2.59
N ALA A 24 11.47 6.17 2.93
CA ALA A 24 11.71 5.70 4.30
C ALA A 24 13.16 5.97 4.74
N GLU A 25 14.14 5.74 3.87
CA GLU A 25 15.57 6.03 4.09
C GLU A 25 15.84 7.51 4.32
N HIS A 26 15.09 8.39 3.66
CA HIS A 26 15.13 9.85 3.89
C HIS A 26 14.38 10.29 5.16
N GLY A 27 13.99 9.34 6.03
CA GLY A 27 13.38 9.61 7.32
C GLY A 27 11.91 10.07 7.23
N HIS A 28 11.21 9.71 6.16
CA HIS A 28 9.77 9.94 6.08
C HIS A 28 8.99 8.81 6.77
N ASP A 29 7.82 9.15 7.32
CA ASP A 29 6.88 8.20 7.89
C ASP A 29 5.78 7.94 6.86
N LEU A 30 5.62 6.67 6.47
CA LEU A 30 4.70 6.25 5.42
C LEU A 30 3.53 5.48 6.03
N HIS A 31 2.31 5.82 5.62
CA HIS A 31 1.13 5.00 5.87
C HIS A 31 0.62 4.46 4.53
N LEU A 32 0.67 3.14 4.38
CA LEU A 32 0.23 2.44 3.18
C LEU A 32 -1.23 2.00 3.33
N VAL A 33 -2.09 2.38 2.39
CA VAL A 33 -3.51 2.01 2.43
C VAL A 33 -3.91 1.27 1.18
N ALA A 34 -4.58 0.12 1.35
CA ALA A 34 -5.16 -0.64 0.27
C ALA A 34 -6.69 -0.72 0.35
N ASP A 35 -7.39 -0.58 -0.78
CA ASP A 35 -8.85 -0.75 -0.85
C ASP A 35 -9.28 -2.21 -0.68
N ARG A 36 -8.50 -3.16 -1.21
CA ARG A 36 -8.84 -4.59 -1.21
C ARG A 36 -7.68 -5.43 -0.69
N LYS A 37 -8.02 -6.49 0.04
CA LYS A 37 -7.06 -7.55 0.40
C LYS A 37 -6.84 -8.44 -0.83
N ASP A 38 -5.58 -8.62 -1.21
CA ASP A 38 -5.23 -9.54 -2.29
C ASP A 38 -5.50 -10.99 -1.87
N SER A 39 -5.98 -11.79 -2.82
CA SER A 39 -6.27 -13.21 -2.62
C SER A 39 -5.03 -14.11 -2.78
N VAL A 40 -3.99 -13.68 -3.52
CA VAL A 40 -2.78 -14.49 -3.75
C VAL A 40 -1.52 -13.62 -3.92
N GLY A 41 -0.50 -13.82 -3.08
CA GLY A 41 0.88 -13.36 -3.28
C GLY A 41 1.17 -11.84 -3.28
N GLY A 42 0.13 -10.99 -3.31
CA GLY A 42 0.27 -9.54 -3.47
C GLY A 42 0.91 -8.81 -2.28
N ALA A 43 0.91 -9.39 -1.08
CA ALA A 43 1.42 -8.73 0.12
C ALA A 43 2.94 -8.86 0.32
N ARG A 44 3.67 -9.64 -0.49
CA ARG A 44 5.11 -9.89 -0.24
C ARG A 44 5.94 -8.61 -0.14
N THR A 45 5.69 -7.64 -1.03
CA THR A 45 6.39 -6.33 -0.98
C THR A 45 6.06 -5.57 0.29
N LEU A 46 4.80 -5.61 0.76
CA LEU A 46 4.40 -5.01 2.04
C LEU A 46 5.17 -5.65 3.20
N ASP A 47 5.24 -6.98 3.24
CA ASP A 47 5.92 -7.71 4.32
C ASP A 47 7.42 -7.35 4.40
N LEU A 48 8.08 -7.24 3.23
CA LEU A 48 9.48 -6.83 3.15
C LEU A 48 9.68 -5.39 3.63
N LEU A 49 8.81 -4.46 3.21
CA LEU A 49 8.88 -3.06 3.63
C LEU A 49 8.66 -2.91 5.14
N LEU A 50 7.71 -3.66 5.72
CA LEU A 50 7.45 -3.64 7.16
C LEU A 50 8.61 -4.24 7.96
N ARG A 51 9.25 -5.29 7.44
CA ARG A 51 10.44 -5.89 8.07
C ARG A 51 11.63 -4.94 8.04
N ASP A 52 11.86 -4.26 6.93
CA ASP A 52 13.05 -3.44 6.73
C ASP A 52 12.91 -2.04 7.39
N TYR A 53 11.68 -1.52 7.53
CA TYR A 53 11.42 -0.18 8.10
C TYR A 53 10.24 -0.17 9.11
N PRO A 54 10.25 -0.99 10.18
CA PRO A 54 9.10 -1.18 11.08
C PRO A 54 8.67 0.10 11.82
N GLU A 55 9.61 1.00 12.10
CA GLU A 55 9.33 2.26 12.81
C GLU A 55 8.76 3.35 11.90
N ARG A 56 8.95 3.22 10.58
CA ARG A 56 8.63 4.26 9.59
C ARG A 56 7.41 3.92 8.75
N ILE A 57 7.14 2.63 8.52
CA ILE A 57 6.09 2.17 7.62
C ILE A 57 4.98 1.50 8.42
N ARG A 58 3.76 2.00 8.26
CA ARG A 58 2.52 1.41 8.80
C ARG A 58 1.56 1.13 7.67
N TYR A 59 0.58 0.27 7.91
CA TYR A 59 -0.46 0.00 6.91
C TYR A 59 -1.85 -0.14 7.50
N SER A 60 -2.87 0.07 6.68
CA SER A 60 -4.25 -0.28 6.97
C SER A 60 -5.01 -0.60 5.69
N TYR A 61 -6.18 -1.22 5.83
CA TYR A 61 -7.14 -1.30 4.73
C TYR A 61 -8.07 -0.09 4.79
N ALA A 62 -8.43 0.43 3.61
CA ALA A 62 -9.43 1.48 3.53
C ALA A 62 -10.80 0.93 3.99
N PRO A 63 -11.66 1.77 4.58
CA PRO A 63 -13.04 1.37 4.82
C PRO A 63 -13.74 1.02 3.50
N SER A 64 -14.63 0.04 3.54
CA SER A 64 -15.30 -0.48 2.35
C SER A 64 -16.01 0.64 1.57
N ARG A 65 -15.76 0.73 0.24
CA ARG A 65 -16.44 1.71 -0.62
C ARG A 65 -17.90 1.30 -0.79
N LYS A 66 -18.82 2.15 -0.32
CA LYS A 66 -20.27 1.94 -0.46
C LYS A 66 -20.76 2.01 -1.91
N ASP A 67 -20.02 2.68 -2.79
CA ASP A 67 -20.51 3.03 -4.13
C ASP A 67 -19.36 2.93 -5.16
N SER A 68 -19.38 1.87 -5.98
CA SER A 68 -18.37 1.64 -7.01
C SER A 68 -18.97 1.85 -8.39
N ARG A 69 -19.21 3.11 -8.73
CA ARG A 69 -19.89 3.55 -9.97
C ARG A 69 -19.23 3.04 -11.26
N TRP A 70 -17.94 2.72 -11.18
CA TRP A 70 -17.14 2.23 -12.30
C TRP A 70 -17.05 0.70 -12.36
N GLN A 71 -17.41 -0.01 -11.29
CA GLN A 71 -17.33 -1.47 -11.24
C GLN A 71 -18.21 -2.18 -12.28
N PRO A 72 -19.42 -1.69 -12.62
CA PRO A 72 -20.21 -2.26 -13.72
C PRO A 72 -19.52 -2.19 -15.08
N LEU A 73 -18.55 -1.30 -15.27
CA LEU A 73 -17.82 -1.12 -16.53
C LEU A 73 -16.53 -1.96 -16.60
N ALA A 74 -16.14 -2.66 -15.54
CA ALA A 74 -14.90 -3.43 -15.46
C ALA A 74 -15.02 -4.84 -16.10
N THR A 75 -15.78 -4.93 -17.20
CA THR A 75 -16.12 -6.18 -17.90
C THR A 75 -14.90 -6.82 -18.57
#